data_AF-A0A3C0BA75-F1
#
_entry.id   AF-A0A3C0BA75-F1
#
_cell.length_a   1.000
_cell.length_b   1.000
_cell.length_c   1.000
_cell.angle_alpha   90.00
_cell.angle_beta   90.00
_cell.angle_gamma   90.00
#
_symmetry.space_group_name_H-M   'P 1'
#
loop_
_entity.id
_entity.type
_entity.pdbx_description
1 polymer ?
#
loop_
_entity_poly.entity_id
_entity_poly.type
_entity_poly.pdbx_seq_one_letter_code
_entity_poly.pdbx_strand_id
1 'polypeptide(L)'
;DGWLYTGDLGEFDDEGFLYITGRKKEIIVLSNGKNINPAELEEKIGASPFVKECGVFYHDEQIQAIIQPDMATIAPTGKPASEVIRWEVIEPLNKNISAYKKIMGVHLTEFELPRTRLGKLQRFKLPSMAVLASVGNEHVSDEPKGVEYEIIAEYLAKEKMRLVRPNHHIEMDLGMDSLDKVSFQAWLMQAFGVNMEPLQMTAFNTISELSEYVAEHKTRVEEGKLDWTDIIREKVNLKLPANWFTGRWVVYSSKVFFHLYFRIRGKGTQNIPDAPVIFVPNHQSYLDGLFIASFLRRRQLRKTYFYAKEKHIKQAWMKFLANRNNIIVVDLNKDLKESIQKMAEVLRQKQNMIIFPEGTRTKTGKLGEFKKTFAILARELNVPVVPVRIRGAYEALPSGSKFPRIFAPITIEFLPAVIAEGETYDSLTEKVRQAIDKPV
;
A
#
# COMPACT_ATOMS: atom_id res chain seq x y z
N ASP A 1 -32.69 9.84 26.17
CA ASP A 1 -32.48 8.38 26.39
C ASP A 1 -31.81 8.05 27.74
N GLY A 2 -31.29 9.03 28.49
CA GLY A 2 -30.74 8.80 29.84
C GLY A 2 -29.33 8.21 29.91
N TRP A 3 -28.70 7.91 28.77
CA TRP A 3 -27.36 7.33 28.70
C TRP A 3 -26.24 8.34 28.95
N LEU A 4 -25.22 7.91 29.70
CA LEU A 4 -23.96 8.65 29.89
C LEU A 4 -22.97 8.28 28.79
N TYR A 5 -22.63 9.23 27.93
CA TYR A 5 -21.60 9.05 26.91
C TYR A 5 -20.21 9.31 27.50
N THR A 6 -19.57 8.27 28.02
CA THR A 6 -18.22 8.34 28.63
C THR A 6 -17.16 8.86 27.65
N GLY A 7 -17.38 8.59 26.36
CA GLY A 7 -16.44 8.87 25.29
C GLY A 7 -15.28 7.87 25.22
N ASP A 8 -15.31 6.82 26.03
CA ASP A 8 -14.39 5.70 25.97
C ASP A 8 -14.83 4.72 24.90
N LEU A 9 -13.86 4.08 24.25
CA LEU A 9 -14.07 3.06 23.25
C LEU A 9 -13.77 1.72 23.89
N GLY A 10 -14.50 0.69 23.48
CA GLY A 10 -14.23 -0.67 23.90
C GLY A 10 -14.67 -1.70 22.89
N GLU A 11 -14.10 -2.89 23.01
CA GLU A 11 -14.41 -4.05 22.20
C GLU A 11 -14.84 -5.19 23.13
N PHE A 12 -15.90 -5.90 22.75
CA PHE A 12 -16.31 -7.12 23.44
C PHE A 12 -15.59 -8.31 22.81
N ASP A 13 -15.06 -9.21 23.63
CA ASP A 13 -14.56 -10.49 23.15
C ASP A 13 -15.70 -11.52 22.93
N ASP A 14 -15.34 -12.71 22.46
CA ASP A 14 -16.27 -13.82 22.23
C ASP A 14 -16.87 -14.40 23.53
N GLU A 15 -16.29 -14.06 24.70
CA GLU A 15 -16.73 -14.48 26.03
C GLU A 15 -17.61 -13.43 26.73
N GLY A 16 -17.78 -12.24 26.13
CA GLY A 16 -18.63 -11.15 26.61
C GLY A 16 -17.93 -10.13 27.52
N PHE A 17 -16.61 -10.17 27.65
CA PHE A 17 -15.83 -9.18 28.40
C PHE A 17 -15.59 -7.92 27.57
N LEU A 18 -15.83 -6.75 28.18
CA LEU A 18 -15.56 -5.44 27.58
C LEU A 18 -14.13 -4.99 27.87
N TYR A 19 -13.31 -4.89 26.83
CA TYR A 19 -11.99 -4.29 26.89
C TYR A 19 -12.05 -2.83 26.50
N ILE A 20 -11.51 -1.94 27.34
CA ILE A 20 -11.41 -0.51 27.00
C ILE A 20 -10.23 -0.35 26.03
N THR A 21 -10.52 0.08 24.80
CA THR A 21 -9.56 0.14 23.69
C THR A 21 -9.10 1.55 23.34
N GLY A 22 -9.53 2.56 24.10
CA GLY A 22 -9.06 3.94 23.98
C GLY A 22 -10.14 4.96 24.26
N ARG A 23 -9.90 6.23 23.88
CA ARG A 23 -10.86 7.32 24.07
C ARG A 23 -11.15 8.01 22.74
N LYS A 24 -12.43 8.23 22.43
CA LYS A 24 -12.88 8.77 21.14
C LYS A 24 -12.21 10.10 20.75
N LYS A 25 -11.88 10.96 21.73
CA LYS A 25 -11.19 12.24 21.50
C LYS A 25 -9.67 12.12 21.26
N GLU A 26 -9.09 10.94 21.46
CA GLU A 26 -7.65 10.68 21.35
C GLU A 26 -7.28 9.79 20.18
N ILE A 27 -8.29 9.27 19.48
CA ILE A 27 -8.10 8.53 18.24
C ILE A 27 -7.53 9.46 17.17
N ILE A 28 -6.44 9.01 16.57
CA ILE A 28 -5.91 9.59 15.35
C ILE A 28 -6.77 9.08 14.19
N VAL A 29 -7.34 10.01 13.43
CA VAL A 29 -8.08 9.70 12.20
C VAL A 29 -7.17 10.02 11.02
N LEU A 30 -6.78 8.99 10.27
CA LEU A 30 -5.95 9.13 9.08
C LEU A 30 -6.76 9.72 7.91
N SER A 31 -6.06 10.31 6.93
CA SER A 31 -6.64 10.77 5.65
C SER A 31 -7.43 9.67 4.91
N ASN A 32 -6.99 8.41 5.03
CA ASN A 32 -7.68 7.24 4.48
C ASN A 32 -8.89 6.74 5.31
N GLY A 33 -9.29 7.48 6.35
CA GLY A 33 -10.43 7.17 7.21
C GLY A 33 -10.22 6.05 8.23
N LYS A 34 -8.99 5.53 8.38
CA LYS A 34 -8.67 4.56 9.44
C LYS A 34 -8.40 5.27 10.76
N ASN A 35 -8.82 4.62 11.83
CA ASN A 35 -8.62 5.07 13.19
C ASN A 35 -7.42 4.35 13.81
N ILE A 36 -6.58 5.11 14.50
CA ILE A 36 -5.44 4.61 15.26
C ILE A 36 -5.60 5.05 16.70
N ASN A 37 -5.48 4.10 17.63
CA ASN A 37 -5.28 4.44 19.03
C ASN A 37 -3.77 4.68 19.25
N PRO A 38 -3.32 5.92 19.49
CA PRO A 38 -1.91 6.20 19.75
C PRO A 38 -1.42 5.50 21.03
N ALA A 39 -2.27 5.31 22.04
CA ALA A 39 -1.87 4.66 23.30
C ALA A 39 -1.39 3.21 23.09
N GLU A 40 -2.00 2.48 22.15
CA GLU A 40 -1.57 1.12 21.78
C GLU A 40 -0.13 1.11 21.22
N LEU A 41 0.24 2.15 20.47
CA LEU A 41 1.57 2.29 19.90
C LEU A 41 2.56 2.80 20.96
N GLU A 42 2.15 3.77 21.77
CA GLU A 42 2.92 4.31 22.89
C GLU A 42 3.29 3.22 23.91
N GLU A 43 2.35 2.31 24.24
CA GLU A 43 2.60 1.17 25.13
C GLU A 43 3.65 0.21 24.55
N LYS A 44 3.57 -0.09 23.26
CA LYS A 44 4.55 -0.98 22.59
C LYS A 44 5.93 -0.36 22.48
N ILE A 45 6.01 0.95 22.22
CA ILE A 45 7.29 1.68 22.17
C ILE A 45 7.88 1.76 23.59
N GLY A 46 7.06 2.11 24.57
CA GLY A 46 7.45 2.25 25.98
C GLY A 46 7.82 0.94 26.68
N ALA A 47 7.46 -0.22 26.11
CA ALA A 47 7.90 -1.52 26.61
C ALA A 47 9.41 -1.77 26.39
N SER A 48 10.08 -0.99 25.54
CA SER A 48 11.52 -1.09 25.32
C SER A 48 12.31 -0.48 26.48
N PRO A 49 13.39 -1.13 26.96
CA PRO A 49 14.26 -0.57 27.99
C PRO A 49 15.00 0.70 27.54
N PHE A 50 15.06 0.98 26.23
CA PHE A 50 15.72 2.15 25.67
C PHE A 50 14.84 3.41 25.69
N VAL A 51 13.56 3.30 26.06
CA VAL A 51 12.58 4.39 26.02
C VAL A 51 12.18 4.77 27.43
N LYS A 52 12.44 6.03 27.82
CA LYS A 52 11.96 6.59 29.08
C LYS A 52 10.51 7.06 28.97
N GLU A 53 10.18 7.75 27.88
CA GLU A 53 8.84 8.22 27.57
C GLU A 53 8.65 8.34 26.05
N CYS A 54 7.42 8.17 25.55
CA CYS A 54 7.10 8.45 24.16
C CYS A 54 5.70 9.04 23.99
N GLY A 55 5.51 9.72 22.88
CA GLY A 55 4.21 10.25 22.45
C GLY A 55 4.04 10.05 20.96
N VAL A 56 2.91 9.46 20.55
CA VAL A 56 2.59 9.21 19.15
C VAL A 56 1.57 10.24 18.67
N PHE A 57 1.83 10.82 17.50
CA PHE A 57 1.01 11.87 16.91
C PHE A 57 0.91 11.71 15.38
N TYR A 58 0.00 12.48 14.77
CA TYR A 58 -0.20 12.52 13.32
C TYR A 58 0.09 13.91 12.80
N HIS A 59 1.03 14.00 11.86
CA HIS A 59 1.45 15.25 11.24
C HIS A 59 1.98 14.95 9.83
N ASP A 60 1.77 15.89 8.90
CA ASP A 60 2.15 15.74 7.48
C ASP A 60 1.73 14.40 6.85
N GLU A 61 0.47 14.05 7.09
CA GLU A 61 -0.18 12.81 6.65
C GLU A 61 0.48 11.50 7.12
N GLN A 62 1.39 11.58 8.09
CA GLN A 62 2.17 10.46 8.60
C GLN A 62 2.02 10.30 10.11
N ILE A 63 2.11 9.05 10.56
CA ILE A 63 2.22 8.76 12.00
C ILE A 63 3.67 8.97 12.41
N GLN A 64 3.88 9.75 13.46
CA GLN A 64 5.18 10.11 13.98
C GLN A 64 5.24 9.86 15.49
N ALA A 65 6.44 9.65 16.03
CA ALA A 65 6.68 9.48 17.45
C ALA A 65 7.74 10.48 17.92
N ILE A 66 7.50 11.09 19.07
CA ILE A 66 8.53 11.80 19.83
C ILE A 66 8.92 10.93 21.03
N ILE A 67 10.20 10.70 21.22
CA ILE A 67 10.75 9.74 22.17
C ILE A 67 11.78 10.43 23.04
N GLN A 68 11.62 10.32 24.35
CA GLN A 68 12.68 10.60 25.31
C GLN A 68 13.46 9.29 25.53
N PRO A 69 14.72 9.19 25.06
CA PRO A 69 15.52 7.99 25.24
C PRO A 69 15.92 7.82 26.70
N ASP A 70 16.03 6.57 27.16
CA ASP A 70 16.67 6.27 28.43
C ASP A 70 18.18 6.15 28.23
N MET A 71 18.89 7.24 28.53
CA MET A 71 20.34 7.30 28.35
C MET A 71 21.09 6.31 29.25
N ALA A 72 20.50 5.86 30.37
CA ALA A 72 21.15 4.90 31.26
C ALA A 72 21.25 3.50 30.62
N THR A 73 20.29 3.12 29.78
CA THR A 73 20.28 1.84 29.07
C THR A 73 20.90 1.94 27.69
N ILE A 74 20.91 3.13 27.07
CA ILE A 74 21.53 3.37 25.77
C ILE A 74 23.05 3.55 25.88
N ALA A 75 23.56 4.31 26.85
CA ALA A 75 25.00 4.61 26.95
C ALA A 75 25.90 3.35 26.95
N PRO A 76 25.53 2.23 27.61
CA PRO A 76 26.31 0.99 27.56
C PRO A 76 26.43 0.34 26.17
N THR A 77 25.54 0.67 25.24
CA THR A 77 25.58 0.13 23.86
C THR A 77 26.70 0.74 23.01
N GLY A 78 27.23 1.90 23.42
CA GLY A 78 28.21 2.67 22.65
C GLY A 78 27.68 3.28 21.36
N LYS A 79 26.38 3.18 21.08
CA LYS A 79 25.73 3.69 19.88
C LYS A 79 24.97 5.00 20.15
N PRO A 80 24.79 5.86 19.13
CA PRO A 80 23.93 7.03 19.23
C PRO A 80 22.49 6.64 19.60
N ALA A 81 21.82 7.46 20.43
CA ALA A 81 20.44 7.19 20.84
C ALA A 81 19.46 7.11 19.65
N SER A 82 19.70 7.90 18.60
CA SER A 82 18.92 7.86 17.36
C SER A 82 18.98 6.50 16.67
N GLU A 83 20.17 5.89 16.61
CA GLU A 83 20.39 4.58 16.02
C GLU A 83 19.70 3.49 16.85
N VAL A 84 19.91 3.49 18.17
CA VAL A 84 19.32 2.48 19.08
C VAL A 84 17.79 2.53 19.03
N ILE A 85 17.20 3.71 19.17
CA ILE A 85 15.74 3.87 19.12
C ILE A 85 15.19 3.40 17.77
N ARG A 86 15.86 3.75 16.67
CA ARG A 86 15.40 3.38 15.33
C ARG A 86 15.41 1.86 15.12
N TRP A 87 16.54 1.20 15.38
CA TRP A 87 16.74 -0.21 15.02
C TRP A 87 16.26 -1.20 16.06
N GLU A 88 16.34 -0.85 17.34
CA GLU A 88 15.97 -1.76 18.44
C GLU A 88 14.52 -1.56 18.89
N VAL A 89 13.89 -0.43 18.54
CA VAL A 89 12.52 -0.11 18.99
C VAL A 89 11.55 0.05 17.82
N ILE A 90 11.81 0.99 16.92
CA ILE A 90 10.83 1.37 15.88
C ILE A 90 10.74 0.34 14.76
N GLU A 91 11.87 -0.16 14.24
CA GLU A 91 11.88 -1.16 13.18
C GLU A 91 11.21 -2.50 13.59
N PRO A 92 11.54 -3.10 14.75
CA PRO A 92 10.85 -4.30 15.23
C PRO A 92 9.35 -4.09 15.41
N LEU A 93 8.93 -2.90 15.88
CA LEU A 93 7.52 -2.54 15.97
C LEU A 93 6.87 -2.47 14.57
N ASN A 94 7.47 -1.71 13.65
CA ASN A 94 6.96 -1.49 12.29
C ASN A 94 6.82 -2.78 11.48
N LYS A 95 7.67 -3.78 11.72
CA LYS A 95 7.58 -5.12 11.11
C LYS A 95 6.37 -5.92 11.57
N ASN A 96 5.89 -5.67 12.79
CA ASN A 96 4.83 -6.45 13.45
C ASN A 96 3.46 -5.77 13.44
N ILE A 97 3.34 -4.57 12.84
CA ILE A 97 2.08 -3.83 12.76
C ILE A 97 1.61 -3.66 11.31
N SER A 98 0.32 -3.34 11.15
CA SER A 98 -0.24 -3.05 9.83
C SER A 98 0.40 -1.81 9.22
N ALA A 99 0.62 -1.80 7.89
CA ALA A 99 1.30 -0.71 7.19
C ALA A 99 0.81 0.71 7.53
N TYR A 100 -0.50 0.89 7.74
CA TYR A 100 -1.07 2.20 8.08
C TYR A 100 -0.82 2.65 9.53
N LYS A 101 -0.40 1.75 10.42
CA LYS A 101 -0.01 2.06 11.80
C LYS A 101 1.49 2.32 11.96
N LYS A 102 2.28 2.14 10.89
CA LYS A 102 3.74 2.29 10.94
C LYS A 102 4.12 3.70 11.38
N ILE A 103 5.08 3.78 12.29
CA ILE A 103 5.72 5.03 12.66
C ILE A 103 6.67 5.41 11.53
N MET A 104 6.37 6.52 10.87
CA MET A 104 7.14 7.03 9.72
C MET A 104 8.09 8.15 10.14
N GLY A 105 7.81 8.92 11.20
CA GLY A 105 8.73 9.93 11.72
C GLY A 105 9.15 9.63 13.16
N VAL A 106 10.42 9.81 13.50
CA VAL A 106 10.94 9.60 14.86
C VAL A 106 11.76 10.82 15.28
N HIS A 107 11.36 11.44 16.39
CA HIS A 107 11.99 12.64 16.94
C HIS A 107 12.49 12.34 18.34
N LEU A 108 13.75 12.68 18.63
CA LEU A 108 14.31 12.52 19.97
C LEU A 108 14.22 13.83 20.76
N THR A 109 13.89 13.73 22.04
CA THR A 109 13.85 14.88 22.96
C THR A 109 14.59 14.55 24.25
N GLU A 110 15.31 15.54 24.78
CA GLU A 110 15.88 15.45 26.12
C GLU A 110 14.87 15.88 27.19
N PHE A 111 13.90 16.72 26.79
CA PHE A 111 12.85 17.25 27.66
C PHE A 111 11.71 16.26 27.85
N GLU A 112 11.10 16.29 29.03
CA GLU A 112 9.88 15.54 29.34
C GLU A 112 8.71 15.94 28.44
N LEU A 113 7.82 14.99 28.14
CA LEU A 113 6.69 15.28 27.28
C LEU A 113 5.64 16.11 28.02
N PRO A 114 4.95 17.04 27.32
CA PRO A 114 4.05 17.99 27.94
C PRO A 114 2.82 17.25 28.47
N ARG A 115 2.60 17.30 29.78
CA ARG A 115 1.45 16.70 30.45
C ARG A 115 0.58 17.75 31.11
N THR A 116 -0.72 17.44 31.22
CA THR A 116 -1.64 18.20 32.06
C THR A 116 -1.34 17.97 33.54
N ARG A 117 -1.92 18.79 34.44
CA ARG A 117 -1.83 18.59 35.89
C ARG A 117 -2.30 17.20 36.37
N LEU A 118 -3.14 16.54 35.57
CA LEU A 118 -3.64 15.18 35.82
C LEU A 118 -2.80 14.09 35.14
N GLY A 119 -1.58 14.42 34.68
CA GLY A 119 -0.66 13.49 34.04
C GLY A 119 -0.99 13.13 32.59
N LYS A 120 -2.08 13.64 32.01
CA LYS A 120 -2.47 13.34 30.62
C LYS A 120 -1.54 14.02 29.61
N LEU A 121 -1.05 13.27 28.63
CA LEU A 121 -0.23 13.78 27.52
C LEU A 121 -0.96 14.85 26.69
N GLN A 122 -0.34 16.00 26.49
CA GLN A 122 -0.81 17.10 25.65
C GLN A 122 -0.40 16.89 24.19
N ARG A 123 -0.97 15.87 23.55
CA ARG A 123 -0.60 15.41 22.20
C ARG A 123 -0.56 16.51 21.12
N PHE A 124 -1.43 17.52 21.24
CA PHE A 124 -1.49 18.66 20.31
C PHE A 124 -0.23 19.54 20.32
N LYS A 125 0.64 19.43 21.34
CA LYS A 125 1.93 20.15 21.42
C LYS A 125 3.10 19.36 20.84
N LEU A 126 2.92 18.07 20.57
CA LEU A 126 4.02 17.22 20.09
C LEU A 126 4.52 17.62 18.69
N PRO A 127 3.68 18.05 17.72
CA PRO A 127 4.17 18.53 16.43
C PRO A 127 5.14 19.72 16.57
N SER A 128 4.81 20.71 17.40
CA SER A 128 5.71 21.85 17.65
C SER A 128 7.02 21.43 18.33
N MET A 129 6.97 20.44 19.22
CA MET A 129 8.18 19.90 19.84
C MET A 129 9.03 19.08 18.88
N ALA A 130 8.39 18.33 17.98
CA ALA A 130 9.08 17.59 16.92
C ALA A 130 9.83 18.56 16.00
N VAL A 131 9.20 19.67 15.60
CA VAL A 131 9.87 20.74 14.84
C VAL A 131 11.10 21.28 15.60
N LEU A 132 10.95 21.62 16.89
CA LEU A 132 12.07 22.10 17.71
C LEU A 132 13.18 21.05 17.89
N ALA A 133 12.81 19.78 18.08
CA ALA A 133 13.74 18.66 18.17
C ALA A 133 14.51 18.46 16.86
N SER A 134 13.84 18.59 15.71
CA SER A 134 14.50 18.53 14.40
C SER A 134 15.42 19.72 14.12
N VAL A 135 15.17 20.89 14.72
CA VAL A 135 16.05 22.07 14.65
C VAL A 135 17.23 21.95 15.63
N GLY A 136 17.04 21.34 16.80
CA GLY A 136 18.10 21.09 17.78
C GLY A 136 19.04 19.94 17.42
N ASN A 137 18.57 18.99 16.60
CA ASN A 137 19.36 17.91 16.03
C ASN A 137 19.94 18.28 14.64
N GLU A 138 20.20 19.57 14.40
CA GLU A 138 21.15 20.06 13.39
C GLU A 138 22.58 19.62 13.75
N HIS A 139 22.80 18.32 13.95
CA HIS A 139 24.03 17.75 13.46
C HIS A 139 23.96 17.90 11.94
N VAL A 140 24.62 18.96 11.47
CA VAL A 140 25.23 19.00 10.15
C VAL A 140 26.06 17.72 10.05
N SER A 141 25.45 16.62 9.61
CA SER A 141 26.20 15.57 8.95
C SER A 141 26.93 16.30 7.82
N ASP A 142 28.25 16.14 7.75
CA ASP A 142 29.08 16.72 6.69
C ASP A 142 28.29 16.72 5.37
N GLU A 143 28.28 17.86 4.67
CA GLU A 143 27.69 17.93 3.33
C GLU A 143 28.19 16.71 2.56
N PRO A 144 27.29 15.82 2.11
CA PRO A 144 27.68 14.55 1.53
C PRO A 144 28.63 14.82 0.36
N LYS A 145 29.81 14.21 0.44
CA LYS A 145 30.89 14.44 -0.52
C LYS A 145 30.61 13.66 -1.79
N GLY A 146 29.94 14.28 -2.76
CA GLY A 146 29.77 13.68 -4.08
C GLY A 146 28.56 14.21 -4.84
N VAL A 147 28.66 14.21 -6.16
CA VAL A 147 27.56 14.56 -7.08
C VAL A 147 26.40 13.57 -6.99
N GLU A 148 26.64 12.36 -6.47
CA GLU A 148 25.64 11.30 -6.30
C GLU A 148 24.51 11.72 -5.39
N TYR A 149 24.84 12.36 -4.26
CA TYR A 149 23.83 12.84 -3.32
C TYR A 149 22.91 13.86 -3.99
N GLU A 150 23.48 14.83 -4.72
CA GLU A 150 22.70 15.86 -5.40
C GLU A 150 21.72 15.23 -6.41
N ILE A 151 22.21 14.31 -7.23
CA ILE A 151 21.41 13.60 -8.23
C ILE A 151 20.31 12.75 -7.58
N ILE A 152 20.64 12.01 -6.51
CA ILE A 152 19.68 11.19 -5.75
C ILE A 152 18.65 12.09 -5.05
N ALA A 153 19.08 13.16 -4.41
CA ALA A 153 18.22 14.09 -3.69
C ALA A 153 17.27 14.82 -4.65
N GLU A 154 17.74 15.23 -5.84
CA GLU A 154 16.90 15.86 -6.86
C GLU A 154 15.81 14.89 -7.37
N TYR A 155 16.19 13.66 -7.69
CA TYR A 155 15.24 12.62 -8.10
C TYR A 155 14.18 12.38 -7.02
N LEU A 156 14.61 12.16 -5.77
CA LEU A 156 13.72 11.87 -4.65
C LEU A 156 12.82 13.08 -4.33
N ALA A 157 13.36 14.30 -4.39
CA ALA A 157 12.60 15.52 -4.13
C ALA A 157 11.51 15.73 -5.17
N LYS A 158 11.81 15.45 -6.44
CA LYS A 158 10.85 15.54 -7.54
C LYS A 158 9.74 14.48 -7.41
N GLU A 159 10.12 13.23 -7.14
CA GLU A 159 9.16 12.12 -7.04
C GLU A 159 8.24 12.27 -5.83
N LYS A 160 8.77 12.78 -4.71
CA LYS A 160 8.05 12.92 -3.44
C LYS A 160 7.50 14.31 -3.18
N MET A 161 7.74 15.27 -4.07
CA MET A 161 7.37 16.67 -3.94
C MET A 161 7.70 17.23 -2.54
N ARG A 162 8.87 16.87 -2.01
CA ARG A 162 9.33 17.25 -0.67
C ARG A 162 10.83 17.52 -0.65
N LEU A 163 11.27 18.29 0.33
CA LEU A 163 12.70 18.51 0.55
C LEU A 163 13.37 17.21 1.03
N VAL A 164 14.50 16.85 0.40
CA VAL A 164 15.34 15.72 0.79
C VAL A 164 16.55 16.27 1.54
N ARG A 165 16.87 15.67 2.69
CA ARG A 165 18.03 16.04 3.52
C ARG A 165 18.96 14.85 3.67
N PRO A 166 20.26 15.08 3.95
CA PRO A 166 21.26 14.01 4.01
C PRO A 166 20.89 12.93 5.04
N ASN A 167 20.38 13.34 6.20
CA ASN A 167 19.97 12.47 7.30
C ASN A 167 18.60 11.79 7.15
N HIS A 168 17.86 12.05 6.07
CA HIS A 168 16.56 11.42 5.86
C HIS A 168 16.71 9.93 5.55
N HIS A 169 15.78 9.13 6.07
CA HIS A 169 15.60 7.74 5.70
C HIS A 169 14.54 7.61 4.58
N ILE A 170 14.78 6.69 3.65
CA ILE A 170 14.00 6.56 2.42
C ILE A 170 12.53 6.13 2.65
N GLU A 171 12.25 5.17 3.54
CA GLU A 171 10.88 4.78 3.88
C GLU A 171 10.25 5.72 4.91
N MET A 172 10.89 5.84 6.08
CA MET A 172 10.41 6.65 7.22
C MET A 172 10.19 8.13 6.82
N ASP A 173 11.26 8.86 6.49
CA ASP A 173 11.20 10.31 6.31
C ASP A 173 10.67 10.72 4.92
N LEU A 174 10.97 9.94 3.87
CA LEU A 174 10.51 10.24 2.51
C LEU A 174 9.20 9.52 2.11
N GLY A 175 8.68 8.62 2.94
CA GLY A 175 7.42 7.93 2.68
C GLY A 175 7.45 7.07 1.42
N MET A 176 8.58 6.44 1.09
CA MET A 176 8.65 5.54 -0.08
C MET A 176 7.93 4.21 0.18
N ASP A 177 6.92 3.95 -0.65
CA ASP A 177 6.18 2.69 -0.68
C ASP A 177 6.92 1.63 -1.53
N SER A 178 6.31 0.45 -1.67
CA SER A 178 6.93 -0.63 -2.45
C SER A 178 7.12 -0.31 -3.93
N LEU A 179 6.21 0.49 -4.53
CA LEU A 179 6.29 0.89 -5.93
C LEU A 179 7.39 1.94 -6.12
N ASP A 180 7.50 2.89 -5.21
CA ASP A 180 8.56 3.90 -5.23
C ASP A 180 9.94 3.25 -5.16
N LYS A 181 10.11 2.22 -4.31
CA LYS A 181 11.37 1.48 -4.18
C LYS A 181 11.77 0.75 -5.47
N VAL A 182 10.81 0.11 -6.14
CA VAL A 182 11.06 -0.53 -7.46
C VAL A 182 11.44 0.52 -8.51
N SER A 183 10.76 1.66 -8.48
CA SER A 183 11.04 2.79 -9.37
C SER A 183 12.47 3.30 -9.14
N PHE A 184 12.81 3.54 -7.88
CA PHE A 184 14.14 4.00 -7.49
C PHE A 184 15.23 2.97 -7.78
N GLN A 185 14.98 1.68 -7.64
CA GLN A 185 15.92 0.61 -8.03
C GLN A 185 16.24 0.68 -9.52
N ALA A 186 15.22 0.78 -10.36
CA ALA A 186 15.41 0.87 -11.80
C ALA A 186 16.16 2.15 -12.20
N TRP A 187 15.83 3.26 -11.54
CA TRP A 187 16.54 4.52 -11.76
C TRP A 187 17.99 4.47 -11.29
N LEU A 188 18.31 3.90 -10.13
CA LEU A 188 19.70 3.71 -9.67
C LEU A 188 20.51 2.84 -10.64
N MET A 189 19.89 1.78 -11.17
CA MET A 189 20.50 0.94 -12.20
C MET A 189 20.78 1.73 -13.48
N GLN A 190 19.86 2.61 -13.90
CA GLN A 190 20.02 3.41 -15.11
C GLN A 190 21.05 4.53 -14.93
N ALA A 191 20.88 5.36 -13.89
CA ALA A 191 21.71 6.53 -13.62
C ALA A 191 23.12 6.14 -13.18
N PHE A 192 23.26 5.14 -12.30
CA PHE A 192 24.55 4.80 -11.69
C PHE A 192 25.08 3.41 -12.07
N GLY A 193 24.25 2.56 -12.69
CA GLY A 193 24.63 1.16 -12.94
C GLY A 193 24.69 0.31 -11.66
N VAL A 194 24.02 0.76 -10.60
CA VAL A 194 23.97 0.08 -9.30
C VAL A 194 22.68 -0.74 -9.20
N ASN A 195 22.80 -2.06 -9.05
CA ASN A 195 21.64 -2.89 -8.68
C ASN A 195 21.50 -2.92 -7.16
N MET A 196 20.45 -2.31 -6.64
CA MET A 196 20.17 -2.31 -5.20
C MET A 196 18.78 -2.85 -4.95
N GLU A 197 18.67 -3.97 -4.25
CA GLU A 197 17.37 -4.56 -3.93
C GLU A 197 16.58 -3.69 -2.93
N PRO A 198 15.23 -3.66 -2.97
CA PRO A 198 14.42 -2.82 -2.08
C PRO A 198 14.68 -3.04 -0.59
N LEU A 199 15.07 -4.26 -0.20
CA LEU A 199 15.41 -4.58 1.19
C LEU A 199 16.75 -3.96 1.62
N GLN A 200 17.71 -3.90 0.69
CA GLN A 200 19.00 -3.25 0.90
C GLN A 200 18.83 -1.74 1.00
N MET A 201 17.95 -1.14 0.18
CA MET A 201 17.61 0.29 0.26
C MET A 201 17.12 0.70 1.66
N THR A 202 16.26 -0.11 2.26
CA THR A 202 15.73 0.14 3.61
C THR A 202 16.71 -0.14 4.73
N ALA A 203 17.87 -0.75 4.43
CA ALA A 203 18.89 -0.99 5.44
C ALA A 203 19.75 0.26 5.70
N PHE A 204 19.81 1.21 4.75
CA PHE A 204 20.52 2.47 4.94
C PHE A 204 19.74 3.41 5.86
N ASN A 205 20.42 4.00 6.83
CA ASN A 205 19.80 4.91 7.78
C ASN A 205 19.48 6.27 7.19
N THR A 206 20.30 6.69 6.23
CA THR A 206 20.33 8.05 5.72
C THR A 206 20.50 8.04 4.20
N ILE A 207 20.05 9.12 3.55
CA ILE A 207 20.33 9.32 2.12
C ILE A 207 21.84 9.50 1.91
N SER A 208 22.58 10.05 2.88
CA SER A 208 24.05 10.09 2.82
C SER A 208 24.67 8.71 2.70
N GLU A 209 24.36 7.78 3.61
CA GLU A 209 24.88 6.40 3.57
C GLU A 209 24.51 5.69 2.26
N LEU A 210 23.28 5.90 1.78
CA LEU A 210 22.85 5.35 0.50
C LEU A 210 23.65 5.94 -0.66
N SER A 211 23.92 7.25 -0.63
CA SER A 211 24.68 7.95 -1.67
C SER A 211 26.15 7.55 -1.66
N GLU A 212 26.74 7.34 -0.49
CA GLU A 212 28.11 6.79 -0.34
C GLU A 212 28.21 5.38 -0.92
N TYR A 213 27.25 4.50 -0.58
CA TYR A 213 27.21 3.17 -1.16
C TYR A 213 27.11 3.22 -2.69
N VAL A 214 26.26 4.09 -3.24
CA VAL A 214 26.15 4.31 -4.69
C VAL A 214 27.48 4.82 -5.26
N ALA A 215 28.16 5.75 -4.59
CA ALA A 215 29.45 6.28 -5.04
C ALA A 215 30.54 5.20 -5.11
N GLU A 216 30.53 4.23 -4.19
CA GLU A 216 31.48 3.10 -4.17
C GLU A 216 31.17 2.03 -5.24
N HIS A 217 29.90 1.85 -5.60
CA HIS A 217 29.45 0.75 -6.47
C HIS A 217 29.02 1.19 -7.87
N LYS A 218 29.03 2.49 -8.16
CA LYS A 218 28.65 3.02 -9.48
C LYS A 218 29.57 2.50 -10.58
N THR A 219 28.98 2.16 -11.71
CA THR A 219 29.70 1.81 -12.93
C THR A 219 29.57 2.88 -14.01
N ARG A 220 28.63 3.81 -13.84
CA ARG A 220 28.37 4.96 -14.72
C ARG A 220 27.75 6.11 -13.93
N VAL A 221 27.64 7.28 -14.55
CA VAL A 221 26.83 8.42 -14.07
C VAL A 221 26.14 9.03 -15.30
N GLU A 222 24.83 8.84 -15.41
CA GLU A 222 23.99 9.39 -16.47
C GLU A 222 22.81 10.16 -15.85
N GLU A 223 22.33 11.23 -16.51
CA GLU A 223 21.05 11.87 -16.17
C GLU A 223 19.90 10.91 -16.51
N GLY A 224 19.60 9.99 -15.59
CA GLY A 224 18.58 8.97 -15.79
C GLY A 224 17.16 9.56 -15.76
N LYS A 225 16.45 9.52 -16.89
CA LYS A 225 14.97 9.55 -16.88
C LYS A 225 14.49 8.12 -16.65
N LEU A 226 13.79 7.91 -15.55
CA LEU A 226 13.20 6.62 -15.17
C LEU A 226 12.33 6.08 -16.30
N ASP A 227 12.79 5.02 -16.95
CA ASP A 227 12.07 4.42 -18.08
C ASP A 227 11.37 3.12 -17.66
N TRP A 228 10.12 3.24 -17.22
CA TRP A 228 9.24 2.09 -16.98
C TRP A 228 9.17 1.16 -18.18
N THR A 229 9.38 1.70 -19.39
CA THR A 229 9.45 0.93 -20.62
C THR A 229 10.49 -0.18 -20.52
N ASP A 230 11.66 0.04 -19.91
CA ASP A 230 12.74 -0.95 -19.87
C ASP A 230 12.44 -2.10 -18.92
N ILE A 231 11.95 -1.80 -17.70
CA ILE A 231 11.52 -2.82 -16.73
C ILE A 231 10.45 -3.72 -17.35
N ILE A 232 9.49 -3.09 -18.04
CA ILE A 232 8.39 -3.80 -18.66
C ILE A 232 8.89 -4.59 -19.87
N ARG A 233 9.79 -4.06 -20.70
CA ARG A 233 10.38 -4.71 -21.89
C ARG A 233 11.14 -5.98 -21.58
N GLU A 234 11.76 -6.08 -20.41
CA GLU A 234 12.40 -7.30 -19.93
C GLU A 234 11.41 -8.48 -19.99
N LYS A 235 11.71 -9.47 -20.84
CA LYS A 235 10.83 -10.62 -21.04
C LYS A 235 11.04 -11.61 -19.91
N VAL A 236 9.94 -11.99 -19.26
CA VAL A 236 9.95 -13.05 -18.25
C VAL A 236 9.37 -14.31 -18.84
N ASN A 237 9.98 -15.46 -18.55
CA ASN A 237 9.46 -16.75 -18.97
C ASN A 237 8.22 -17.12 -18.13
N LEU A 238 7.05 -16.67 -18.57
CA LEU A 238 5.78 -16.95 -17.94
C LEU A 238 4.99 -17.98 -18.76
N LYS A 239 4.80 -19.17 -18.20
CA LYS A 239 3.85 -20.15 -18.74
C LYS A 239 2.46 -19.88 -18.16
N LEU A 240 1.56 -19.38 -19.00
CA LEU A 240 0.17 -19.14 -18.57
C LEU A 240 -0.51 -20.47 -18.20
N PRO A 241 -1.33 -20.49 -17.13
CA PRO A 241 -2.06 -21.68 -16.73
C PRO A 241 -3.01 -22.16 -17.83
N ALA A 242 -3.12 -23.48 -17.97
CA ALA A 242 -3.98 -24.10 -18.96
C ALA A 242 -5.46 -23.92 -18.58
N ASN A 243 -6.27 -23.52 -19.57
CA ASN A 243 -7.69 -23.32 -19.38
C ASN A 243 -8.42 -24.67 -19.39
N TRP A 244 -9.02 -25.07 -18.26
CA TRP A 244 -9.76 -26.33 -18.17
C TRP A 244 -11.27 -26.11 -18.32
N PHE A 245 -11.98 -27.10 -18.89
CA PHE A 245 -13.42 -26.99 -19.18
C PHE A 245 -14.27 -26.76 -17.92
N THR A 246 -13.78 -27.14 -16.74
CA THR A 246 -14.47 -27.01 -15.45
C THR A 246 -14.59 -25.56 -14.98
N GLY A 247 -13.65 -24.68 -15.32
CA GLY A 247 -13.74 -23.25 -14.99
C GLY A 247 -14.97 -22.57 -15.61
N ARG A 248 -15.39 -23.07 -16.77
CA ARG A 248 -16.61 -22.60 -17.47
C ARG A 248 -17.86 -22.94 -16.68
N TRP A 249 -17.92 -24.17 -16.16
CA TRP A 249 -19.03 -24.62 -15.34
C TRP A 249 -19.11 -23.86 -14.03
N VAL A 250 -17.96 -23.58 -13.39
CA VAL A 250 -17.89 -22.78 -12.17
C VAL A 250 -18.43 -21.37 -12.40
N VAL A 251 -18.02 -20.67 -13.45
CA VAL A 251 -18.53 -19.31 -13.72
C VAL A 251 -20.01 -19.32 -14.11
N TYR A 252 -20.45 -20.31 -14.90
CA TYR A 252 -21.86 -20.43 -15.28
C TYR A 252 -22.76 -20.76 -14.08
N SER A 253 -22.39 -21.75 -13.27
CA SER A 253 -23.14 -22.12 -12.06
C SER A 253 -23.14 -20.98 -11.05
N SER A 254 -22.00 -20.29 -10.90
CA SER A 254 -21.86 -19.10 -10.07
C SER A 254 -22.79 -17.98 -10.56
N LYS A 255 -22.91 -17.77 -11.87
CA LYS A 255 -23.87 -16.78 -12.41
C LYS A 255 -25.31 -17.09 -12.02
N VAL A 256 -25.74 -18.34 -12.19
CA VAL A 256 -27.10 -18.78 -11.81
C VAL A 256 -27.30 -18.62 -10.30
N PHE A 257 -26.35 -19.10 -9.50
CA PHE A 257 -26.37 -18.95 -8.05
C PHE A 257 -26.43 -17.47 -7.64
N PHE A 258 -25.60 -16.61 -8.21
CA PHE A 258 -25.59 -15.19 -7.90
C PHE A 258 -26.87 -14.47 -8.34
N HIS A 259 -27.58 -14.94 -9.37
CA HIS A 259 -28.86 -14.34 -9.78
C HIS A 259 -30.02 -14.76 -8.87
N LEU A 260 -29.94 -15.96 -8.29
CA LEU A 260 -30.94 -16.49 -7.37
C LEU A 260 -30.70 -16.00 -5.94
N TYR A 261 -29.44 -16.01 -5.50
CA TYR A 261 -29.04 -15.70 -4.13
C TYR A 261 -28.79 -14.21 -3.92
N PHE A 262 -28.22 -13.52 -4.92
CA PHE A 262 -28.09 -12.07 -4.95
C PHE A 262 -29.02 -11.49 -6.02
N ARG A 263 -29.47 -10.24 -5.85
CA ARG A 263 -30.20 -9.54 -6.92
C ARG A 263 -29.18 -8.90 -7.87
N ILE A 264 -28.28 -9.72 -8.42
CA ILE A 264 -27.12 -9.23 -9.19
C ILE A 264 -27.54 -8.71 -10.57
N ARG A 265 -27.08 -7.51 -10.93
CA ARG A 265 -27.35 -6.87 -12.23
C ARG A 265 -26.05 -6.42 -12.89
N GLY A 266 -25.97 -6.57 -14.21
CA GLY A 266 -24.86 -6.13 -15.03
C GLY A 266 -25.25 -4.96 -15.93
N LYS A 267 -24.40 -3.94 -16.05
CA LYS A 267 -24.56 -2.80 -16.96
C LYS A 267 -23.28 -2.55 -17.75
N GLY A 268 -23.40 -1.99 -18.94
CA GLY A 268 -22.24 -1.49 -19.71
C GLY A 268 -21.35 -2.57 -20.34
N THR A 269 -21.77 -3.83 -20.40
CA THR A 269 -20.96 -4.92 -21.02
C THR A 269 -20.60 -4.67 -22.49
N GLN A 270 -21.33 -3.79 -23.18
CA GLN A 270 -21.04 -3.31 -24.52
C GLN A 270 -19.83 -2.37 -24.60
N ASN A 271 -19.41 -1.77 -23.48
CA ASN A 271 -18.27 -0.86 -23.39
C ASN A 271 -16.93 -1.60 -23.41
N ILE A 272 -16.94 -2.94 -23.33
CA ILE A 272 -15.73 -3.76 -23.32
C ILE A 272 -15.20 -3.93 -24.75
N PRO A 273 -14.01 -3.40 -25.09
CA PRO A 273 -13.42 -3.55 -26.42
C PRO A 273 -13.13 -5.01 -26.78
N ASP A 274 -13.06 -5.35 -28.07
CA ASP A 274 -12.54 -6.65 -28.55
C ASP A 274 -11.01 -6.58 -28.76
N ALA A 275 -10.32 -6.03 -27.77
CA ALA A 275 -8.87 -5.91 -27.67
C ALA A 275 -8.43 -6.32 -26.25
N PRO A 276 -7.13 -6.61 -26.02
CA PRO A 276 -6.61 -6.78 -24.66
C PRO A 276 -6.97 -5.56 -23.83
N VAL A 277 -7.54 -5.77 -22.64
CA VAL A 277 -7.96 -4.69 -21.74
C VAL A 277 -7.50 -4.96 -20.32
N ILE A 278 -7.28 -3.89 -19.57
CA ILE A 278 -7.10 -3.95 -18.12
C ILE A 278 -8.41 -3.54 -17.46
N PHE A 279 -9.09 -4.49 -16.82
CA PHE A 279 -10.25 -4.21 -15.98
C PHE A 279 -9.79 -3.71 -14.62
N VAL A 280 -10.31 -2.55 -14.21
CA VAL A 280 -9.97 -1.90 -12.93
C VAL A 280 -11.22 -1.78 -12.07
N PRO A 281 -11.55 -2.82 -11.28
CA PRO A 281 -12.66 -2.79 -10.33
C PRO A 281 -12.30 -2.16 -8.98
N ASN A 282 -13.27 -1.51 -8.32
CA ASN A 282 -13.20 -1.32 -6.87
C ASN A 282 -13.34 -2.66 -6.12
N HIS A 283 -12.78 -2.75 -4.92
CA HIS A 283 -12.70 -4.02 -4.19
C HIS A 283 -13.56 -4.03 -2.91
N GLN A 284 -14.75 -4.62 -2.98
CA GLN A 284 -15.74 -4.66 -1.90
C GLN A 284 -15.84 -6.02 -1.19
N SER A 285 -15.64 -7.14 -1.89
CA SER A 285 -15.85 -8.50 -1.37
C SER A 285 -14.83 -9.51 -1.88
N TYR A 286 -14.85 -10.74 -1.35
CA TYR A 286 -14.01 -11.82 -1.87
C TYR A 286 -14.52 -12.42 -3.20
N LEU A 287 -15.79 -12.16 -3.56
CA LEU A 287 -16.44 -12.68 -4.76
C LEU A 287 -16.36 -11.72 -5.94
N ASP A 288 -15.80 -10.52 -5.78
CA ASP A 288 -15.78 -9.48 -6.81
C ASP A 288 -15.27 -9.98 -8.16
N GLY A 289 -14.17 -10.75 -8.15
CA GLY A 289 -13.64 -11.33 -9.37
C GLY A 289 -14.61 -12.28 -10.07
N LEU A 290 -15.37 -13.08 -9.32
CA LEU A 290 -16.40 -13.97 -9.85
C LEU A 290 -17.65 -13.19 -10.31
N PHE A 291 -18.02 -12.11 -9.63
CA PHE A 291 -19.09 -11.22 -10.06
C PHE A 291 -18.78 -10.64 -11.44
N ILE A 292 -17.57 -10.11 -11.64
CA ILE A 292 -17.12 -9.60 -12.94
C ILE A 292 -17.12 -10.71 -13.99
N ALA A 293 -16.51 -11.86 -13.68
CA ALA A 293 -16.43 -13.01 -14.59
C ALA A 293 -17.80 -13.47 -15.11
N SER A 294 -18.84 -13.41 -14.27
CA SER A 294 -20.20 -13.84 -14.62
C SER A 294 -20.87 -12.99 -15.72
N PHE A 295 -20.37 -11.77 -15.97
CA PHE A 295 -20.86 -10.86 -17.01
C PHE A 295 -19.99 -10.84 -18.27
N LEU A 296 -18.81 -11.46 -18.26
CA LEU A 296 -17.94 -11.53 -19.43
C LEU A 296 -18.46 -12.53 -20.47
N ARG A 297 -18.31 -12.20 -21.75
CA ARG A 297 -18.62 -13.11 -22.86
C ARG A 297 -17.66 -14.30 -22.85
N ARG A 298 -18.07 -15.43 -23.43
CA ARG A 298 -17.27 -16.68 -23.47
C ARG A 298 -15.82 -16.46 -23.97
N ARG A 299 -15.64 -15.66 -25.02
CA ARG A 299 -14.31 -15.32 -25.57
C ARG A 299 -13.49 -14.46 -24.62
N GLN A 300 -14.12 -13.45 -24.00
CA GLN A 300 -13.48 -12.55 -23.04
C GLN A 300 -13.03 -13.31 -21.80
N LEU A 301 -13.93 -14.09 -21.19
CA LEU A 301 -13.64 -14.88 -20.00
C LEU A 301 -12.44 -15.82 -20.19
N ARG A 302 -12.35 -16.49 -21.35
CA ARG A 302 -11.22 -17.39 -21.66
C ARG A 302 -9.88 -16.67 -21.70
N LYS A 303 -9.89 -15.38 -22.05
CA LYS A 303 -8.71 -14.52 -22.16
C LYS A 303 -8.48 -13.65 -20.93
N THR A 304 -9.34 -13.68 -19.93
CA THR A 304 -9.19 -12.83 -18.75
C THR A 304 -8.45 -13.56 -17.65
N TYR A 305 -7.36 -12.95 -17.19
CA TYR A 305 -6.55 -13.42 -16.08
C TYR A 305 -6.76 -12.56 -14.84
N PHE A 306 -6.78 -13.22 -13.69
CA PHE A 306 -6.87 -12.58 -12.39
C PHE A 306 -5.52 -12.51 -11.74
N TYR A 307 -5.21 -11.38 -11.14
CA TYR A 307 -4.04 -11.23 -10.31
C TYR A 307 -4.40 -11.42 -8.83
N ALA A 308 -3.80 -12.41 -8.15
CA ALA A 308 -4.12 -12.73 -6.75
C ALA A 308 -2.86 -12.89 -5.89
N LYS A 309 -2.89 -12.35 -4.66
CA LYS A 309 -1.81 -12.54 -3.67
C LYS A 309 -1.75 -13.99 -3.18
N GLU A 310 -0.55 -14.56 -3.13
CA GLU A 310 -0.29 -15.95 -2.71
C GLU A 310 -0.87 -16.29 -1.32
N LYS A 311 -0.86 -15.33 -0.37
CA LYS A 311 -1.38 -15.51 0.99
C LYS A 311 -2.86 -15.93 1.06
N HIS A 312 -3.63 -15.69 -0.01
CA HIS A 312 -5.04 -16.09 -0.09
C HIS A 312 -5.25 -17.53 -0.56
N ILE A 313 -4.19 -18.23 -1.01
CA ILE A 313 -4.30 -19.56 -1.62
C ILE A 313 -3.42 -20.54 -0.82
N LYS A 314 -3.85 -20.83 0.42
CA LYS A 314 -3.11 -21.70 1.33
C LYS A 314 -3.42 -23.19 1.13
N GLN A 315 -4.64 -23.53 0.71
CA GLN A 315 -5.11 -24.92 0.62
C GLN A 315 -4.85 -25.51 -0.77
N ALA A 316 -4.50 -26.80 -0.84
CA ALA A 316 -4.11 -27.49 -2.07
C ALA A 316 -5.20 -27.46 -3.17
N TRP A 317 -6.47 -27.59 -2.79
CA TRP A 317 -7.59 -27.51 -3.74
C TRP A 317 -7.80 -26.10 -4.30
N MET A 318 -7.48 -25.05 -3.53
CA MET A 318 -7.50 -23.66 -4.01
C MET A 318 -6.34 -23.39 -4.97
N LYS A 319 -5.14 -23.93 -4.69
CA LYS A 319 -4.00 -23.88 -5.63
C LYS A 319 -4.33 -24.60 -6.93
N PHE A 320 -4.99 -25.76 -6.83
CA PHE A 320 -5.48 -26.51 -7.98
C PHE A 320 -6.52 -25.72 -8.81
N LEU A 321 -7.46 -25.02 -8.16
CA LEU A 321 -8.41 -24.15 -8.85
C LEU A 321 -7.71 -22.93 -9.48
N ALA A 322 -6.77 -22.30 -8.80
CA ALA A 322 -6.04 -21.15 -9.32
C ALA A 322 -5.24 -21.49 -10.58
N ASN A 323 -4.50 -22.61 -10.54
CA ASN A 323 -3.72 -23.12 -11.66
C ASN A 323 -4.56 -23.56 -12.88
N ARG A 324 -5.89 -23.61 -12.75
CA ARG A 324 -6.81 -24.07 -13.80
C ARG A 324 -7.86 -23.03 -14.23
N ASN A 325 -7.89 -21.85 -13.60
CA ASN A 325 -8.90 -20.81 -13.80
C ASN A 325 -8.32 -19.42 -14.13
N ASN A 326 -7.21 -19.36 -14.87
CA ASN A 326 -6.58 -18.11 -15.28
C ASN A 326 -6.17 -17.19 -14.11
N ILE A 327 -5.81 -17.74 -12.95
CA ILE A 327 -5.34 -16.96 -11.80
C ILE A 327 -3.81 -16.98 -11.78
N ILE A 328 -3.21 -15.80 -11.77
CA ILE A 328 -1.77 -15.59 -11.63
C ILE A 328 -1.53 -15.29 -10.15
N VAL A 329 -0.83 -16.22 -9.50
CA VAL A 329 -0.52 -16.17 -8.08
C VAL A 329 0.89 -15.63 -7.92
N VAL A 330 1.03 -14.48 -7.24
CA VAL A 330 2.34 -13.86 -7.00
C VAL A 330 2.36 -13.24 -5.61
N ASP A 331 3.55 -13.19 -5.00
CA ASP A 331 3.77 -12.50 -3.74
C ASP A 331 4.23 -11.06 -3.97
N LEU A 332 3.27 -10.12 -4.01
CA LEU A 332 3.52 -8.68 -4.14
C LEU A 332 4.41 -8.09 -3.03
N ASN A 333 4.58 -8.79 -1.90
CA ASN A 333 5.38 -8.30 -0.79
C ASN A 333 6.86 -8.69 -0.91
N LYS A 334 7.19 -9.70 -1.74
CA LYS A 334 8.57 -10.15 -1.94
C LYS A 334 9.19 -9.60 -3.20
N ASP A 335 8.44 -9.54 -4.31
CA ASP A 335 8.96 -9.05 -5.59
C ASP A 335 7.89 -8.36 -6.44
N LEU A 336 7.74 -7.05 -6.23
CA LEU A 336 6.82 -6.20 -7.00
C LEU A 336 7.31 -5.99 -8.45
N LYS A 337 8.63 -6.03 -8.71
CA LYS A 337 9.18 -5.92 -10.06
C LYS A 337 8.75 -7.12 -10.90
N GLU A 338 9.02 -8.34 -10.43
CA GLU A 338 8.64 -9.58 -11.11
C GLU A 338 7.12 -9.67 -11.31
N SER A 339 6.35 -9.21 -10.31
CA SER A 339 4.90 -9.08 -10.37
C SER A 339 4.42 -8.24 -11.56
N ILE A 340 4.99 -7.05 -11.75
CA ILE A 340 4.65 -6.14 -12.85
C ILE A 340 5.06 -6.74 -14.19
N GLN A 341 6.23 -7.37 -14.27
CA GLN A 341 6.70 -8.03 -15.48
C GLN A 341 5.80 -9.19 -15.92
N LYS A 342 5.35 -10.02 -14.97
CA LYS A 342 4.38 -11.10 -15.24
C LYS A 342 3.05 -10.54 -15.76
N MET A 343 2.57 -9.43 -15.19
CA MET A 343 1.37 -8.75 -15.67
C MET A 343 1.53 -8.19 -17.08
N ALA A 344 2.68 -7.58 -17.37
CA ALA A 344 2.99 -7.10 -18.70
C ALA A 344 3.02 -8.21 -19.74
N GLU A 345 3.61 -9.36 -19.40
CA GLU A 345 3.70 -10.51 -20.31
C GLU A 345 2.33 -11.09 -20.68
N VAL A 346 1.38 -11.12 -19.73
CA VAL A 346 -0.01 -11.53 -20.00
C VAL A 346 -0.67 -10.63 -21.04
N LEU A 347 -0.50 -9.32 -20.89
CA LEU A 347 -1.07 -8.33 -21.79
C LEU A 347 -0.42 -8.42 -23.18
N ARG A 348 0.89 -8.65 -23.27
CA ARG A 348 1.60 -8.91 -24.53
C ARG A 348 1.11 -10.15 -25.25
N GLN A 349 0.74 -11.20 -24.52
CA GLN A 349 0.12 -12.40 -25.08
C GLN A 349 -1.35 -12.19 -25.51
N LYS A 350 -1.79 -10.93 -25.63
CA LYS A 350 -3.12 -10.49 -26.07
C LYS A 350 -4.25 -11.04 -25.18
N GLN A 351 -3.98 -11.13 -23.88
CA GLN A 351 -4.93 -11.51 -22.86
C GLN A 351 -5.41 -10.26 -22.09
N ASN A 352 -6.57 -10.37 -21.44
CA ASN A 352 -7.08 -9.33 -20.55
C ASN A 352 -6.60 -9.58 -19.12
N MET A 353 -6.55 -8.52 -18.32
CA MET A 353 -6.17 -8.61 -16.91
C MET A 353 -7.16 -7.88 -16.01
N ILE A 354 -7.46 -8.46 -14.85
CA ILE A 354 -8.19 -7.77 -13.77
C ILE A 354 -7.20 -7.37 -12.68
N ILE A 355 -7.12 -6.07 -12.40
CA ILE A 355 -6.25 -5.49 -11.37
C ILE A 355 -7.12 -4.71 -10.39
N PHE A 356 -7.12 -5.12 -9.12
CA PHE A 356 -7.76 -4.38 -8.03
C PHE A 356 -6.79 -3.30 -7.53
N PRO A 357 -7.01 -2.01 -7.85
CA PRO A 357 -6.03 -0.95 -7.63
C PRO A 357 -5.88 -0.60 -6.14
N GLU A 358 -6.88 -0.87 -5.31
CA GLU A 358 -6.84 -0.64 -3.85
C GLU A 358 -5.88 -1.59 -3.11
N GLY A 359 -5.52 -2.73 -3.73
CA GLY A 359 -4.63 -3.75 -3.16
C GLY A 359 -5.14 -4.49 -1.90
N THR A 360 -6.26 -4.02 -1.33
CA THR A 360 -7.01 -4.62 -0.21
C THR A 360 -8.51 -4.36 -0.39
N ARG A 361 -9.36 -5.21 0.20
CA ARG A 361 -10.81 -5.00 0.23
C ARG A 361 -11.16 -3.83 1.15
N THR A 362 -12.17 -3.06 0.78
CA THR A 362 -12.70 -2.00 1.63
C THR A 362 -13.19 -2.56 2.96
N LYS A 363 -12.90 -1.84 4.04
CA LYS A 363 -13.42 -2.13 5.39
C LYS A 363 -14.64 -1.29 5.75
N THR A 364 -14.92 -0.26 4.96
CA THR A 364 -15.92 0.78 5.28
C THR A 364 -16.98 0.91 4.19
N GLY A 365 -16.83 0.23 3.06
CA GLY A 365 -17.67 0.39 1.87
C GLY A 365 -17.26 1.57 0.99
N LYS A 366 -16.39 2.46 1.48
CA LYS A 366 -15.83 3.58 0.72
C LYS A 366 -14.68 3.13 -0.18
N LEU A 367 -14.49 3.87 -1.27
CA LEU A 367 -13.40 3.65 -2.22
C LEU A 367 -12.07 4.02 -1.57
N GLY A 368 -11.10 3.10 -1.59
CA GLY A 368 -9.74 3.36 -1.14
C GLY A 368 -8.88 4.12 -2.16
N GLU A 369 -7.64 4.37 -1.79
CA GLU A 369 -6.61 4.93 -2.67
C GLU A 369 -6.23 3.91 -3.77
N PHE A 370 -6.05 4.40 -4.99
CA PHE A 370 -5.69 3.56 -6.13
C PHE A 370 -4.19 3.58 -6.36
N LYS A 371 -3.58 2.39 -6.38
CA LYS A 371 -2.18 2.23 -6.78
C LYS A 371 -2.00 2.42 -8.28
N LYS A 372 -0.89 3.05 -8.68
CA LYS A 372 -0.57 3.41 -10.08
C LYS A 372 -0.20 2.24 -10.99
N THR A 373 -0.07 1.01 -10.47
CA THR A 373 0.44 -0.15 -11.22
C THR A 373 -0.33 -0.43 -12.50
N PHE A 374 -1.66 -0.32 -12.49
CA PHE A 374 -2.45 -0.52 -13.71
C PHE A 374 -2.25 0.60 -14.73
N ALA A 375 -2.04 1.84 -14.28
CA ALA A 375 -1.84 3.00 -15.13
C ALA A 375 -0.48 2.93 -15.84
N ILE A 376 0.56 2.48 -15.12
CA ILE A 376 1.87 2.18 -15.69
C ILE A 376 1.73 1.13 -16.80
N LEU A 377 1.14 -0.03 -16.50
CA LEU A 377 0.94 -1.10 -17.51
C LEU A 377 0.12 -0.64 -18.71
N ALA A 378 -0.94 0.13 -18.47
CA ALA A 378 -1.83 0.63 -19.53
C ALA A 378 -1.11 1.57 -20.50
N ARG A 379 -0.33 2.52 -19.97
CA ARG A 379 0.40 3.50 -20.79
C ARG A 379 1.55 2.84 -21.55
N GLU A 380 2.36 2.05 -20.85
CA GLU A 380 3.59 1.47 -21.42
C GLU A 380 3.31 0.39 -22.46
N LEU A 381 2.17 -0.30 -22.36
CA LEU A 381 1.75 -1.32 -23.33
C LEU A 381 0.67 -0.84 -24.31
N ASN A 382 0.26 0.44 -24.20
CA ASN A 382 -0.85 1.03 -24.94
C ASN A 382 -2.13 0.16 -24.88
N VAL A 383 -2.51 -0.23 -23.67
CA VAL A 383 -3.67 -1.07 -23.39
C VAL A 383 -4.79 -0.23 -22.77
N PRO A 384 -6.03 -0.29 -23.30
CA PRO A 384 -7.16 0.44 -22.72
C PRO A 384 -7.53 -0.08 -21.33
N VAL A 385 -7.92 0.84 -20.46
CA VAL A 385 -8.42 0.55 -19.11
C VAL A 385 -9.94 0.59 -19.12
N VAL A 386 -10.59 -0.47 -18.63
CA VAL A 386 -12.04 -0.51 -18.43
C VAL A 386 -12.32 -0.38 -16.93
N PRO A 387 -12.79 0.78 -16.45
CA PRO A 387 -13.17 0.93 -15.06
C PRO A 387 -14.41 0.08 -14.78
N VAL A 388 -14.41 -0.67 -13.68
CA VAL A 388 -15.53 -1.51 -13.28
C VAL A 388 -16.04 -1.08 -11.92
N ARG A 389 -17.32 -0.73 -11.86
CA ARG A 389 -17.95 -0.29 -10.62
C ARG A 389 -18.79 -1.43 -10.05
N ILE A 390 -18.45 -1.82 -8.83
CA ILE A 390 -19.15 -2.81 -8.00
C ILE A 390 -19.86 -2.05 -6.88
N ARG A 391 -21.17 -2.26 -6.76
CA ARG A 391 -22.01 -1.72 -5.68
C ARG A 391 -22.79 -2.83 -4.99
N GLY A 392 -23.01 -2.68 -3.68
CA GLY A 392 -23.82 -3.62 -2.88
C GLY A 392 -23.06 -4.87 -2.42
N ALA A 393 -21.83 -5.08 -2.88
CA ALA A 393 -21.05 -6.27 -2.55
C ALA A 393 -20.49 -6.18 -1.12
N TYR A 394 -20.18 -4.98 -0.63
CA TYR A 394 -19.77 -4.76 0.76
C TYR A 394 -20.91 -5.06 1.73
N GLU A 395 -22.13 -4.62 1.43
CA GLU A 395 -23.32 -4.87 2.25
C GLU A 395 -23.77 -6.33 2.18
N ALA A 396 -23.60 -6.97 1.02
CA ALA A 396 -23.91 -8.39 0.83
C ALA A 396 -22.94 -9.30 1.57
N LEU A 397 -21.65 -8.94 1.60
CA LEU A 397 -20.54 -9.75 2.11
C LEU A 397 -19.51 -8.88 2.86
N PRO A 398 -19.88 -8.31 4.02
CA PRO A 398 -18.96 -7.50 4.79
C PRO A 398 -17.78 -8.35 5.27
N SER A 399 -16.60 -7.74 5.30
CA SER A 399 -15.37 -8.41 5.70
C SER A 399 -15.52 -9.02 7.10
N GLY A 400 -15.37 -10.34 7.23
CA GLY A 400 -15.54 -11.08 8.49
C GLY A 400 -16.85 -11.87 8.58
N SER A 401 -17.82 -11.64 7.69
CA SER A 401 -19.06 -12.43 7.67
C SER A 401 -18.80 -13.86 7.16
N LYS A 402 -19.32 -14.86 7.89
CA LYS A 402 -19.29 -16.28 7.47
C LYS A 402 -20.35 -16.59 6.40
N PHE A 403 -21.44 -15.83 6.35
CA PHE A 403 -22.55 -16.05 5.43
C PHE A 403 -22.94 -14.76 4.69
N PRO A 404 -23.15 -14.80 3.36
CA PRO A 404 -23.66 -13.66 2.61
C PRO A 404 -25.11 -13.35 2.97
N ARG A 405 -25.48 -12.07 2.90
CA ARG A 405 -26.88 -11.65 3.03
C ARG A 405 -27.67 -12.10 1.81
N ILE A 406 -28.76 -12.84 2.05
CA ILE A 406 -29.67 -13.33 1.01
C ILE A 406 -30.39 -12.14 0.38
N PHE A 407 -30.56 -12.16 -0.95
CA PHE A 407 -31.25 -11.16 -1.76
C PHE A 407 -30.67 -9.74 -1.73
N ALA A 408 -29.42 -9.57 -1.29
CA ALA A 408 -28.73 -8.30 -1.37
C ALA A 408 -28.59 -7.84 -2.85
N PRO A 409 -28.93 -6.58 -3.19
CA PRO A 409 -28.77 -6.06 -4.54
C PRO A 409 -27.29 -5.79 -4.83
N ILE A 410 -26.75 -6.40 -5.86
CA ILE A 410 -25.37 -6.18 -6.33
C ILE A 410 -25.42 -5.66 -7.75
N THR A 411 -24.70 -4.58 -8.06
CA THR A 411 -24.61 -4.05 -9.43
C THR A 411 -23.16 -4.03 -9.88
N ILE A 412 -22.91 -4.60 -11.05
CA ILE A 412 -21.63 -4.59 -11.75
C ILE A 412 -21.79 -3.73 -13.00
N GLU A 413 -21.06 -2.63 -13.08
CA GLU A 413 -21.13 -1.68 -14.19
C GLU A 413 -19.76 -1.54 -14.86
N PHE A 414 -19.68 -1.90 -16.14
CA PHE A 414 -18.50 -1.70 -16.96
C PHE A 414 -18.58 -0.32 -17.60
N LEU A 415 -17.72 0.59 -17.18
CA LEU A 415 -17.69 1.97 -17.66
C LEU A 415 -16.96 2.07 -19.02
N PRO A 416 -17.14 3.17 -19.77
CA PRO A 416 -16.41 3.39 -21.02
C PRO A 416 -14.90 3.23 -20.83
N ALA A 417 -14.26 2.58 -21.81
CA ALA A 417 -12.82 2.37 -21.78
C ALA A 417 -12.07 3.72 -21.84
N VAL A 418 -11.05 3.86 -21.01
CA VAL A 418 -10.13 5.00 -20.98
C VAL A 418 -8.86 4.59 -21.72
N ILE A 419 -8.51 5.34 -22.76
CA ILE A 419 -7.26 5.16 -23.51
C ILE A 419 -6.13 5.84 -22.71
N ALA A 420 -5.01 5.15 -22.56
CA ALA A 420 -3.87 5.63 -21.76
C ALA A 420 -2.92 6.58 -22.52
N GLU A 421 -3.07 6.67 -23.85
CA GLU A 421 -2.25 7.51 -24.71
C GLU A 421 -2.39 9.00 -24.35
N GLY A 422 -1.26 9.67 -24.14
CA GLY A 422 -1.20 11.10 -23.78
C GLY A 422 -1.48 11.43 -22.31
N GLU A 423 -1.84 10.44 -21.48
CA GLU A 423 -2.09 10.64 -20.04
C GLU A 423 -0.82 10.40 -19.21
N THR A 424 -0.65 11.15 -18.12
CA THR A 424 0.32 10.80 -17.07
C THR A 424 -0.20 9.63 -16.23
N TYR A 425 0.68 8.92 -15.51
CA TYR A 425 0.25 7.82 -14.64
C TYR A 425 -0.74 8.30 -13.57
N ASP A 426 -0.51 9.48 -13.01
CA ASP A 426 -1.38 10.09 -12.00
C ASP A 426 -2.72 10.53 -12.58
N SER A 427 -2.72 11.20 -13.73
CA SER A 427 -3.94 11.63 -14.42
C SER A 427 -4.83 10.42 -14.75
N LEU A 428 -4.25 9.37 -15.32
CA LEU A 428 -4.98 8.14 -15.64
C LEU A 428 -5.53 7.47 -14.39
N THR A 429 -4.74 7.42 -13.31
CA THR A 429 -5.16 6.81 -12.04
C THR A 429 -6.36 7.54 -11.45
N GLU A 430 -6.29 8.88 -11.38
CA GLU A 430 -7.34 9.71 -10.82
C GLU A 430 -8.59 9.71 -11.69
N LYS A 431 -8.45 9.76 -13.03
CA LYS A 431 -9.57 9.68 -13.98
C LYS A 431 -10.36 8.38 -13.83
N VAL A 432 -9.66 7.25 -13.67
CA VAL A 432 -10.29 5.94 -13.44
C VAL A 432 -10.94 5.87 -12.06
N ARG A 433 -10.29 6.40 -11.02
CA ARG A 433 -10.85 6.48 -9.66
C ARG A 433 -12.15 7.29 -9.64
N GLN A 434 -12.14 8.50 -10.20
CA GLN A 434 -13.31 9.37 -10.30
C GLN A 434 -14.44 8.73 -11.12
N ALA A 435 -14.11 8.05 -12.22
CA ALA A 435 -15.10 7.33 -13.00
C ALA A 435 -15.84 6.29 -12.14
N ILE A 436 -15.14 5.59 -11.25
CA ILE A 436 -15.75 4.60 -10.35
C ILE A 436 -16.50 5.26 -9.18
N ASP A 437 -16.01 6.37 -8.65
CA ASP A 437 -16.55 7.04 -7.46
C ASP A 437 -17.80 7.91 -7.73
N LYS A 438 -18.01 8.37 -8.98
CA LYS A 438 -19.12 9.27 -9.33
C LYS A 438 -20.49 8.79 -8.79
N PRO A 439 -21.20 9.61 -7.98
CA PRO A 439 -22.59 9.35 -7.63
C PRO A 439 -23.45 9.36 -8.90
N VAL A 440 -24.51 8.53 -8.91
CA VAL A 440 -25.45 8.45 -10.03
C VAL A 440 -26.52 9.51 -9.87
#